data_AF-A0A645ANU9-F1
#
_entry.id   AF-A0A645ANU9-F1
#
_cell.length_a   1.000
_cell.length_b   1.000
_cell.length_c   1.000
_cell.angle_alpha   90.00
_cell.angle_beta   90.00
_cell.angle_gamma   90.00
#
_symmetry.space_group_name_H-M   'P 1'
#
loop_
_entity.id
_entity.type
_entity.pdbx_description
1 polymer ?
#
loop_
_entity_poly.entity_id
_entity_poly.type
_entity_poly.pdbx_seq_one_letter_code
_entity_poly.pdbx_strand_id
1 'polypeptide(L)'
;MKKQILLMVCATALLSSCRIYSSYDRPDVTTSGLYRDTASVNDTLAVTDTTNMGNLPWTEVFTDPKLQALIQKGLENNTDLLSASLKVKQAEAMLTSARLSFLPSFALTPQGTVSSFNHAKATQTYQLPVSAS
;
A
#
# COMPACT_ATOMS: atom_id res chain seq x y z
N MET A 1 2.07 49.98 4.03
CA MET A 1 1.06 49.23 3.23
C MET A 1 1.68 48.36 2.13
N LYS A 2 2.59 48.87 1.28
CA LYS A 2 3.27 48.05 0.24
C LYS A 2 4.02 46.81 0.76
N LYS A 3 4.71 46.90 1.92
CA LYS A 3 5.40 45.75 2.54
C LYS A 3 4.45 44.65 3.05
N GLN A 4 3.25 45.01 3.52
CA GLN A 4 2.26 44.03 3.99
C GLN A 4 1.60 43.28 2.82
N ILE A 5 1.35 43.98 1.70
CA ILE A 5 0.84 43.36 0.48
C ILE A 5 1.86 42.36 -0.09
N LEU A 6 3.15 42.71 -0.11
CA LEU A 6 4.21 41.79 -0.56
C LEU A 6 4.31 40.52 0.31
N LEU A 7 4.16 40.67 1.62
CA LEU A 7 4.14 39.53 2.56
C LEU A 7 2.93 38.62 2.37
N MET A 8 1.74 39.18 2.12
CA MET A 8 0.54 38.38 1.85
C MET A 8 0.67 37.57 0.55
N VAL A 9 1.23 38.16 -0.51
CA VAL A 9 1.44 37.47 -1.79
C VAL A 9 2.48 36.35 -1.68
N CYS A 10 3.56 36.55 -0.92
CA CYS A 10 4.52 35.48 -0.66
C CYS A 10 3.91 34.35 0.17
N ALA A 11 3.05 34.67 1.15
CA ALA A 11 2.37 33.66 1.95
C ALA A 11 1.45 32.78 1.10
N THR A 12 0.61 33.36 0.23
CA THR A 12 -0.30 32.58 -0.62
C THR A 12 0.43 31.74 -1.67
N ALA A 13 1.57 32.20 -2.18
CA ALA A 13 2.42 31.44 -3.10
C ALA A 13 3.09 30.21 -2.46
N LEU A 14 3.34 30.24 -1.15
CA LEU A 14 3.89 29.09 -0.43
C LEU A 14 2.82 28.00 -0.18
N LEU A 15 1.56 28.39 -0.01
CA LEU A 15 0.45 27.46 0.24
C LEU A 15 -0.03 26.70 -1.02
N SER A 16 0.21 27.23 -2.22
CA SER A 16 -0.19 26.58 -3.49
C SER A 16 0.63 25.36 -3.89
N SER A 17 1.73 25.06 -3.17
CA SER A 17 2.57 23.88 -3.42
C SER A 17 2.02 22.57 -2.81
N CYS A 18 0.95 22.63 -2.01
CA CYS A 18 0.42 21.48 -1.25
C CYS A 18 -0.46 20.51 -2.09
N ARG A 19 -0.17 20.35 -3.39
CA ARG A 19 -0.94 19.49 -4.32
C ARG A 19 -0.01 18.60 -5.15
N ILE A 20 0.74 17.72 -4.46
CA ILE A 20 1.74 16.83 -5.07
C ILE A 20 1.12 15.61 -5.79
N TYR A 21 -0.12 15.23 -5.47
CA TYR A 21 -0.78 14.07 -6.07
C TYR A 21 -1.72 14.48 -7.22
N SER A 22 -1.38 14.08 -8.45
CA SER A 22 -2.28 14.09 -9.60
C SER A 22 -3.34 13.00 -9.45
N SER A 23 -4.54 13.25 -9.95
CA SER A 23 -5.57 12.21 -10.10
C SER A 23 -5.02 11.09 -10.98
N TYR A 24 -5.34 9.84 -10.63
CA TYR A 24 -5.03 8.69 -11.46
C TYR A 24 -5.87 8.74 -12.73
N ASP A 25 -5.21 8.80 -13.88
CA ASP A 25 -5.84 8.63 -15.19
C ASP A 25 -5.45 7.27 -15.74
N ARG A 26 -6.45 6.45 -16.10
CA ARG A 26 -6.21 5.11 -16.61
C ARG A 26 -5.90 5.26 -18.10
N PRO A 27 -4.72 4.81 -18.58
CA PRO A 27 -4.40 4.91 -19.99
C PRO A 27 -5.41 4.09 -20.81
N ASP A 28 -5.88 4.68 -21.91
CA ASP A 28 -6.71 3.98 -22.88
C ASP A 28 -5.89 2.90 -23.58
N VAL A 29 -6.45 1.70 -23.70
CA VAL A 29 -5.79 0.53 -24.29
C VAL A 29 -6.59 0.10 -25.52
N THR A 30 -5.93 0.10 -26.68
CA THR A 30 -6.56 -0.27 -27.95
C THR A 30 -6.72 -1.79 -28.04
N THR A 31 -7.91 -2.28 -27.67
CA THR A 31 -8.22 -3.72 -27.67
C THR A 31 -8.98 -4.21 -28.91
N SER A 32 -9.21 -3.35 -29.89
CA SER A 32 -9.95 -3.69 -31.11
C SER A 32 -9.16 -4.65 -32.00
N GLY A 33 -9.75 -5.79 -32.38
CA GLY A 33 -9.19 -6.71 -33.36
C GLY A 33 -7.96 -7.50 -32.89
N LEU A 34 -7.65 -7.50 -31.59
CA LEU A 34 -6.51 -8.25 -31.04
C LEU A 34 -6.66 -9.78 -31.15
N TYR A 35 -7.90 -10.26 -31.19
CA TYR A 35 -8.21 -11.67 -31.38
C TYR A 35 -8.97 -11.87 -32.68
N ARG A 36 -8.71 -12.99 -33.36
CA ARG A 36 -9.46 -13.40 -34.54
C ARG A 36 -10.89 -13.69 -34.09
N ASP A 37 -11.76 -12.74 -34.40
CA ASP A 37 -13.20 -12.92 -34.49
C ASP A 37 -13.86 -13.60 -33.27
N THR A 38 -14.09 -12.83 -32.20
CA THR A 38 -15.08 -13.21 -31.17
C THR A 38 -16.51 -12.89 -31.60
N ALA A 39 -16.70 -12.38 -32.82
CA ALA A 39 -17.97 -11.90 -33.32
C ALA A 39 -18.06 -12.25 -34.81
N SER A 40 -18.19 -13.54 -35.10
CA SER A 40 -18.62 -13.97 -36.43
C SER A 40 -19.73 -13.03 -36.88
N VAL A 41 -19.64 -12.51 -38.09
CA VAL A 41 -20.57 -11.51 -38.64
C VAL A 41 -22.04 -11.99 -38.60
N ASN A 42 -22.26 -13.28 -38.30
CA ASN A 42 -23.56 -13.94 -38.15
C ASN A 42 -23.86 -14.42 -36.70
N ASP A 43 -22.95 -14.20 -35.75
CA ASP A 43 -23.06 -14.66 -34.37
C ASP A 43 -23.60 -13.53 -33.47
N THR A 44 -24.89 -13.66 -33.17
CA THR A 44 -25.66 -12.76 -32.32
C THR A 44 -25.35 -12.92 -30.82
N LEU A 45 -24.41 -13.80 -30.45
CA LEU A 45 -24.00 -14.06 -29.07
C LEU A 45 -22.87 -13.13 -28.58
N ALA A 46 -22.23 -12.36 -29.48
CA ALA A 46 -21.11 -11.48 -29.12
C ALA A 46 -21.54 -10.16 -28.45
N VAL A 47 -22.84 -9.96 -28.22
CA VAL A 47 -23.39 -8.76 -27.61
C VAL A 47 -24.27 -9.19 -26.43
N THR A 48 -23.85 -8.87 -25.20
CA THR A 48 -24.64 -8.90 -23.94
C THR A 48 -24.47 -10.09 -22.98
N ASP A 49 -23.52 -11.01 -23.15
CA ASP A 49 -23.23 -11.92 -22.01
C ASP A 49 -22.36 -11.21 -20.98
N THR A 50 -22.97 -10.86 -19.84
CA THR A 50 -22.30 -10.26 -18.66
C THR A 50 -21.34 -11.27 -18.00
N THR A 51 -21.39 -12.52 -18.45
CA THR A 51 -20.63 -13.68 -18.00
C THR A 51 -19.26 -13.72 -18.69
N ASN A 52 -18.31 -12.96 -18.17
CA ASN A 52 -16.90 -13.10 -18.51
C ASN A 52 -16.34 -14.40 -17.89
N MET A 53 -15.47 -15.12 -18.61
CA MET A 53 -14.73 -16.28 -18.10
C MET A 53 -14.03 -16.00 -16.76
N GLY A 54 -13.55 -14.77 -16.54
CA GLY A 54 -12.92 -14.36 -15.27
C GLY A 54 -13.87 -14.25 -14.08
N ASN A 55 -15.19 -14.19 -14.31
CA ASN A 55 -16.22 -14.12 -13.27
C ASN A 55 -16.87 -15.49 -13.00
N LEU A 56 -16.55 -16.52 -13.77
CA LEU A 56 -17.10 -17.86 -13.59
C LEU A 56 -16.34 -18.61 -12.48
N PRO A 57 -17.05 -19.26 -11.53
CA PRO A 57 -16.41 -20.14 -10.56
C PRO A 57 -15.70 -21.30 -11.26
N TRP A 58 -14.45 -21.56 -10.89
CA TRP A 58 -13.67 -22.66 -11.49
C TRP A 58 -14.33 -24.03 -11.27
N THR A 59 -15.14 -24.19 -10.23
CA THR A 59 -15.91 -25.40 -9.92
C THR A 59 -16.99 -25.70 -10.97
N GLU A 60 -17.53 -24.68 -11.64
CA GLU A 60 -18.52 -24.85 -12.71
C GLU A 60 -17.85 -25.19 -14.04
N VAL A 61 -16.60 -24.74 -14.23
CA VAL A 61 -15.79 -25.04 -15.42
C VAL A 61 -15.25 -26.46 -15.39
N PHE A 62 -14.74 -26.91 -14.25
CA PHE A 62 -14.21 -28.27 -14.07
C PHE A 62 -15.26 -29.16 -13.42
N THR A 63 -15.99 -29.94 -14.20
CA THR A 63 -17.11 -30.78 -13.70
C THR A 63 -16.67 -32.11 -13.07
N ASP A 64 -15.40 -32.53 -13.22
CA ASP A 64 -14.90 -33.77 -12.63
C ASP A 64 -14.68 -33.63 -11.11
N PRO A 65 -15.41 -34.39 -10.26
CA PRO A 65 -15.28 -34.31 -8.81
C PRO A 65 -13.89 -34.71 -8.29
N LYS A 66 -13.17 -35.60 -8.99
CA LYS A 66 -11.81 -35.98 -8.59
C LYS A 66 -10.83 -34.82 -8.84
N LEU A 67 -10.98 -34.15 -9.98
CA LEU A 67 -10.16 -32.99 -10.30
C LEU A 67 -10.44 -31.84 -9.34
N GLN A 68 -11.70 -31.58 -9.00
CA GLN A 68 -12.07 -30.56 -8.02
C GLN A 68 -11.43 -30.83 -6.64
N ALA A 69 -11.43 -32.08 -6.18
CA ALA A 69 -10.80 -32.46 -4.91
C ALA A 69 -9.28 -32.22 -4.92
N LEU A 70 -8.61 -32.49 -6.05
CA LEU A 70 -7.18 -32.23 -6.22
C LEU A 70 -6.87 -30.73 -6.24
N ILE A 71 -7.70 -29.93 -6.92
CA ILE A 71 -7.56 -28.47 -6.95
C ILE A 71 -7.73 -27.90 -5.54
N GLN A 72 -8.77 -28.31 -4.81
CA GLN A 72 -9.01 -27.88 -3.44
C GLN A 72 -7.81 -28.20 -2.53
N LYS A 73 -7.32 -29.45 -2.58
CA LYS A 73 -6.13 -29.87 -1.84
C LYS A 73 -4.89 -29.05 -2.22
N GLY A 74 -4.75 -28.73 -3.50
CA GLY A 74 -3.71 -27.85 -4.02
C GLY A 74 -3.81 -26.46 -3.40
N LEU A 75 -4.97 -25.80 -3.50
CA LEU A 75 -5.19 -24.45 -2.98
C LEU A 75 -4.92 -24.35 -1.47
N GLU A 76 -5.30 -25.37 -0.69
CA GLU A 76 -5.10 -25.39 0.76
C GLU A 76 -3.64 -25.61 1.18
N ASN A 77 -2.88 -26.41 0.42
CA ASN A 77 -1.53 -26.82 0.78
C ASN A 77 -0.43 -26.15 -0.06
N ASN A 78 -0.79 -25.23 -0.96
CA ASN A 78 0.17 -24.58 -1.84
C ASN A 78 0.97 -23.50 -1.09
N THR A 79 2.27 -23.75 -0.94
CA THR A 79 3.21 -22.86 -0.25
C THR A 79 3.45 -21.55 -1.01
N ASP A 80 3.32 -21.53 -2.33
CA ASP A 80 3.46 -20.32 -3.14
C ASP A 80 2.28 -19.36 -2.92
N LEU A 81 1.06 -19.89 -2.82
CA LEU A 81 -0.13 -19.10 -2.46
C LEU A 81 -0.04 -18.56 -1.04
N LEU A 82 0.41 -19.37 -0.09
CA LEU A 82 0.69 -18.91 1.27
C LEU A 82 1.74 -17.79 1.26
N SER A 83 2.83 -17.96 0.50
CA SER A 83 3.87 -16.94 0.35
C SER A 83 3.35 -15.65 -0.30
N ALA A 84 2.49 -15.77 -1.31
CA ALA A 84 1.84 -14.62 -1.95
C ALA A 84 0.93 -13.87 -0.95
N SER A 85 0.16 -14.58 -0.13
CA SER A 85 -0.68 -13.95 0.91
C SER A 85 0.16 -13.20 1.95
N LEU A 86 1.33 -13.73 2.32
CA LEU A 86 2.25 -13.07 3.25
C LEU A 86 2.89 -11.83 2.62
N LYS A 87 3.19 -11.85 1.32
CA LYS A 87 3.68 -10.66 0.60
C LYS A 87 2.64 -9.53 0.59
N VAL A 88 1.35 -9.85 0.44
CA VAL A 88 0.27 -8.86 0.56
C VAL A 88 0.26 -8.26 1.97
N LYS A 89 0.30 -9.08 3.02
CA LYS A 89 0.38 -8.59 4.41
C LYS A 89 1.62 -7.74 4.67
N GLN A 90 2.77 -8.10 4.09
CA GLN A 90 3.99 -7.31 4.17
C GLN A 90 3.78 -5.92 3.53
N ALA A 91 3.16 -5.86 2.35
CA ALA A 91 2.86 -4.59 1.70
C ALA A 91 1.88 -3.73 2.52
N GLU A 92 0.86 -4.33 3.13
CA GLU A 92 -0.06 -3.65 4.05
C GLU A 92 0.65 -3.09 5.30
N ALA A 93 1.58 -3.86 5.87
CA ALA A 93 2.38 -3.40 7.00
C ALA A 93 3.27 -2.21 6.60
N MET A 94 3.92 -2.27 5.43
CA MET A 94 4.72 -1.16 4.90
C MET A 94 3.87 0.09 4.65
N LEU A 95 2.67 -0.07 4.08
CA LEU A 95 1.71 1.02 3.90
C LEU A 95 1.32 1.64 5.25
N THR A 96 1.07 0.81 6.25
CA THR A 96 0.73 1.25 7.60
C THR A 96 1.88 2.03 8.24
N SER A 97 3.12 1.54 8.14
CA SER A 97 4.31 2.26 8.59
C SER A 97 4.44 3.63 7.93
N ALA A 98 4.29 3.70 6.60
CA ALA A 98 4.33 4.97 5.87
C ALA A 98 3.23 5.94 6.30
N ARG A 99 2.02 5.43 6.60
CA ARG A 99 0.93 6.24 7.16
C ARG A 99 1.24 6.75 8.56
N LEU A 100 1.83 5.91 9.41
CA LEU A 100 2.23 6.29 10.77
C LEU A 100 3.34 7.34 10.78
N SER A 101 4.18 7.42 9.74
CA SER A 101 5.17 8.50 9.60
C SER A 101 4.58 9.90 9.44
N PHE A 102 3.28 10.02 9.11
CA PHE A 102 2.59 11.32 9.12
C PHE A 102 2.06 11.71 10.50
N LEU A 103 2.09 10.81 11.48
CA LEU A 103 1.68 11.08 12.85
C LEU A 103 2.91 11.43 13.71
N PRO A 104 2.75 12.30 14.72
CA PRO A 104 3.82 12.59 15.66
C PRO A 104 4.15 11.35 16.50
N SER A 105 5.44 11.07 16.65
CA SER A 105 5.99 10.06 17.53
C SER A 105 6.32 10.66 18.90
N PHE A 106 6.14 9.89 19.97
CA PHE A 106 6.53 10.28 21.32
C PHE A 106 7.51 9.25 21.87
N ALA A 107 8.65 9.70 22.38
CA ALA A 107 9.66 8.84 22.98
C ALA A 107 10.05 9.34 24.38
N LEU A 108 10.06 8.44 25.35
CA LEU A 108 10.58 8.67 26.69
C LEU A 108 11.86 7.83 26.83
N THR A 109 13.01 8.47 26.99
CA THR A 109 14.32 7.80 27.00
C THR A 109 15.08 8.09 28.30
N PRO A 110 14.70 7.49 29.43
CA PRO A 110 15.36 7.70 30.71
C PRO A 110 16.81 7.21 30.63
N GLN A 111 17.75 8.07 31.03
CA GLN A 111 19.18 7.76 30.99
C GLN A 111 19.86 8.12 32.31
N GLY A 112 20.87 7.36 32.69
CA GLY A 112 21.67 7.58 33.88
C GLY A 112 23.14 7.27 33.61
N THR A 113 24.03 8.20 33.94
CA THR A 113 25.48 8.04 33.77
C THR A 113 26.15 8.13 35.13
N VAL A 114 27.02 7.17 35.42
CA VAL A 114 27.90 7.20 36.59
C VAL A 114 29.33 7.32 36.11
N SER A 115 30.06 8.34 36.57
CA SER A 115 31.45 8.56 36.22
C SER A 115 32.29 8.79 37.48
N SER A 116 33.48 8.16 37.53
CA SER A 116 34.48 8.38 38.57
C SER A 116 35.85 8.53 37.90
N PHE A 117 36.60 9.54 38.33
CA PHE A 117 37.94 9.82 37.81
C PHE A 117 38.90 10.06 38.99
N ASN A 118 40.10 9.47 38.95
CA ASN A 118 41.16 9.62 39.97
C ASN A 118 40.71 9.40 41.42
N HIS A 119 40.10 8.25 41.74
CA HIS A 119 39.61 7.90 43.09
C HIS A 119 38.64 8.94 43.71
N ALA A 120 38.12 9.88 42.92
CA ALA A 120 37.12 10.83 43.36
C ALA A 120 35.75 10.16 43.49
N LYS A 121 34.89 10.72 44.38
CA LYS A 121 33.51 10.25 44.56
C LYS A 121 32.79 10.19 43.21
N ALA A 122 32.09 9.10 42.96
CA ALA A 122 31.35 8.89 41.74
C ALA A 122 30.26 9.95 41.57
N THR A 123 30.25 10.63 40.42
CA THR A 123 29.19 11.55 40.01
C THR A 123 28.12 10.76 39.28
N GLN A 124 26.90 10.82 39.77
CA GLN A 124 25.73 10.20 39.17
C GLN A 124 24.85 11.29 38.56
N THR A 125 24.51 11.15 37.29
CA THR A 125 23.61 12.06 36.59
C THR A 125 22.46 11.26 36.03
N TYR A 126 21.23 11.70 36.28
CA TYR A 126 20.00 11.10 35.77
C TYR A 126 19.25 12.12 34.93
N GLN A 127 18.77 11.71 33.77
CA GLN A 127 17.96 12.55 32.88
C GLN A 127 16.75 11.76 32.38
N LEU A 128 15.62 12.46 32.28
CA LEU A 128 14.35 11.91 31.78
C LEU A 128 13.88 12.70 30.56
N PRO A 129 14.62 12.65 29.43
CA PRO A 129 14.20 13.33 28.21
C PRO A 129 12.93 12.69 27.64
N VAL A 130 11.96 13.55 27.36
CA VAL A 130 10.78 13.26 26.55
C VAL A 130 10.96 14.02 25.24
N SER A 131 10.91 13.32 24.11
CA SER A 131 10.94 13.93 22.78
C SER A 131 9.65 13.61 22.04
N ALA A 132 9.19 14.58 21.25
CA ALA A 132 8.12 14.41 20.27
C ALA A 132 8.68 14.84 18.90
N SER A 133 8.42 14.07 17.86
CA SER A 133 8.91 14.33 16.49
C SER A 133 7.90 13.88 15.46
#